data_AF-A0A453KUJ5-F1
#
_entry.id   AF-A0A453KUJ5-F1
#
_cell.length_a   1.000
_cell.length_b   1.000
_cell.length_c   1.000
_cell.angle_alpha   90.00
_cell.angle_beta   90.00
_cell.angle_gamma   90.00
#
_symmetry.space_group_name_H-M   'P 1'
#
loop_
_entity.id
_entity.type
_entity.pdbx_description
1 polymer ?
#
loop_
_entity_poly.entity_id
_entity_poly.type
_entity_poly.pdbx_seq_one_letter_code
_entity_poly.pdbx_strand_id
1 'polypeptide(L)'
;MAVLHTGDFRFSSEMANNPVLQSSHIHTLILDTTYCNPRYDFPSQEIVIQFVIEAIQAEAFNPKTLFLIGSYTIGKERLFTEVARLLQKKIYVGAAKLQILKHLELPQEIMPWLTANEAESHIHVVPMWTLASFKRLKHLSSQYADRYDLIVAFCPTGWSFGKGRKKTPGRRWQQGTIIRYEVPYSEHSSFTELREFVRFISPEHIVPSVNNDGPEGADAMLAQLLND
;
A
#
# COMPACT_ATOMS: atom_id res chain seq x y z
N MET A 1 -29.52 -9.76 15.90
CA MET A 1 -28.10 -10.17 15.91
C MET A 1 -27.43 -9.53 14.71
N ALA A 2 -26.59 -8.52 14.90
CA ALA A 2 -25.88 -7.88 13.80
C ALA A 2 -24.56 -8.61 13.51
N VAL A 3 -24.25 -8.80 12.24
CA VAL A 3 -23.01 -9.43 11.78
C VAL A 3 -22.26 -8.43 10.91
N LEU A 4 -20.99 -8.17 11.21
CA LEU A 4 -20.09 -7.37 10.40
C LEU A 4 -19.11 -8.29 9.69
N HIS A 5 -19.04 -8.20 8.37
CA HIS A 5 -18.04 -8.91 7.57
C HIS A 5 -17.10 -7.87 6.96
N THR A 6 -15.81 -7.93 7.28
CA THR A 6 -14.85 -6.91 6.81
C THR A 6 -14.50 -7.07 5.32
N GLY A 7 -14.55 -8.30 4.80
CA GLY A 7 -13.85 -8.62 3.56
C GLY A 7 -12.36 -8.47 3.79
N ASP A 8 -11.60 -8.14 2.75
CA ASP A 8 -10.22 -7.65 2.92
C ASP A 8 -10.26 -6.16 3.31
N PHE A 9 -9.57 -5.78 4.39
CA PHE A 9 -9.60 -4.39 4.84
C PHE A 9 -8.31 -3.97 5.56
N ARG A 10 -8.07 -2.64 5.51
CA ARG A 10 -7.12 -1.98 6.38
C ARG A 10 -7.84 -0.96 7.26
N PHE A 11 -7.82 -1.19 8.56
CA PHE A 11 -8.40 -0.26 9.51
C PHE A 11 -7.71 1.10 9.45
N SER A 12 -8.51 2.15 9.42
CA SER A 12 -8.07 3.53 9.61
C SER A 12 -8.92 4.16 10.72
N SER A 13 -8.35 5.14 11.43
CA SER A 13 -9.07 5.87 12.48
C SER A 13 -10.32 6.58 11.96
N GLU A 14 -10.39 6.92 10.67
CA GLU A 14 -11.58 7.48 10.04
C GLU A 14 -12.78 6.53 10.07
N MET A 15 -12.56 5.22 10.01
CA MET A 15 -13.62 4.22 10.12
C MET A 15 -14.32 4.28 11.49
N ALA A 16 -13.60 4.69 12.54
CA ALA A 16 -14.17 4.86 13.88
C ALA A 16 -15.21 6.00 13.94
N ASN A 17 -15.22 6.89 12.95
CA ASN A 17 -16.22 7.96 12.82
C ASN A 17 -17.46 7.52 12.02
N ASN A 18 -17.53 6.28 11.55
CA ASN A 18 -18.69 5.78 10.81
C ASN A 18 -19.92 5.66 11.75
N PRO A 19 -21.02 6.40 11.51
CA PRO A 19 -22.18 6.40 12.41
C PRO A 19 -22.84 5.02 12.56
N VAL A 20 -22.81 4.19 11.50
CA VAL A 20 -23.37 2.83 11.53
C VAL A 20 -22.53 1.96 12.46
N LEU A 21 -21.20 2.04 12.38
CA LEU A 21 -20.32 1.26 13.27
C LEU A 21 -20.42 1.74 14.72
N GLN A 22 -20.55 3.04 14.96
CA GLN A 22 -20.69 3.60 16.32
C GLN A 22 -22.02 3.24 17.00
N SER A 23 -23.10 3.13 16.23
CA SER A 23 -24.45 2.88 16.76
C SER A 23 -24.86 1.42 16.76
N SER A 24 -24.12 0.56 16.06
CA SER A 24 -24.44 -0.87 15.93
C SER A 24 -23.75 -1.71 17.00
N HIS A 25 -24.54 -2.48 17.74
CA HIS A 25 -24.00 -3.55 18.58
C HIS A 25 -23.70 -4.79 17.71
N ILE A 26 -22.44 -4.97 17.33
CA ILE A 26 -22.01 -6.09 16.49
C ILE A 26 -21.85 -7.34 17.35
N HIS A 27 -22.68 -8.35 17.09
CA HIS A 27 -22.59 -9.64 17.80
C HIS A 27 -21.47 -10.50 17.21
N THR A 28 -21.41 -10.63 15.88
CA THR A 28 -20.39 -11.44 15.20
C THR A 28 -19.58 -10.59 14.23
N LEU A 29 -18.26 -10.66 14.37
CA LEU A 29 -17.30 -10.04 13.47
C LEU A 29 -16.59 -11.12 12.64
N ILE A 30 -16.84 -11.14 11.33
CA ILE A 30 -16.06 -11.93 10.38
C ILE A 30 -14.89 -11.06 9.93
N LEU A 31 -13.69 -11.38 10.44
CA LEU A 31 -12.51 -10.50 10.41
C LEU A 31 -11.49 -10.96 9.36
N ASP A 32 -10.94 -10.00 8.61
CA ASP A 32 -9.70 -10.17 7.84
C ASP A 32 -8.54 -10.46 8.79
N THR A 33 -8.03 -11.68 8.74
CA THR A 33 -6.93 -12.15 9.59
C THR A 33 -5.63 -12.35 8.81
N THR A 34 -5.49 -11.72 7.64
CA THR A 34 -4.31 -11.82 6.76
C THR A 34 -3.00 -11.60 7.52
N TYR A 35 -2.95 -10.60 8.40
CA TYR A 35 -1.78 -10.26 9.21
C TYR A 35 -2.03 -10.34 10.73
N CYS A 36 -2.89 -11.26 11.16
CA CYS A 36 -3.18 -11.47 12.58
C CYS A 36 -2.06 -12.22 13.31
N ASN A 37 -0.86 -11.63 13.35
CA ASN A 37 0.29 -12.09 14.12
C ASN A 37 1.14 -10.87 14.53
N PRO A 38 1.63 -10.78 15.78
CA PRO A 38 2.47 -9.66 16.25
C PRO A 38 3.73 -9.38 15.41
N ARG A 39 4.18 -10.34 14.59
CA ARG A 39 5.31 -10.16 13.66
C ARG A 39 4.97 -9.24 12.47
N TYR A 40 3.69 -8.98 12.20
CA TYR A 40 3.21 -8.17 11.08
C TYR A 40 2.74 -6.79 11.56
N ASP A 41 3.68 -5.99 12.04
CA ASP A 41 3.42 -4.64 12.55
C ASP A 41 4.23 -3.62 11.74
N PHE A 42 3.65 -3.19 10.61
CA PHE A 42 4.23 -2.27 9.64
C PHE A 42 3.68 -0.83 9.83
N PRO A 43 4.37 0.20 9.29
CA PRO A 43 3.91 1.59 9.42
C PRO A 43 2.55 1.86 8.75
N SER A 44 1.90 2.96 9.16
CA SER A 44 0.67 3.44 8.53
C SER A 44 0.90 3.81 7.06
N GLN A 45 -0.17 3.83 6.25
CA GLN A 45 -0.06 4.22 4.83
C GLN A 45 0.52 5.64 4.70
N GLU A 46 0.17 6.56 5.61
CA GLU A 46 0.62 7.95 5.63
C GLU A 46 2.14 8.04 5.80
N ILE A 47 2.72 7.28 6.73
CA ILE A 47 4.18 7.24 6.94
C ILE A 47 4.90 6.73 5.69
N VAL A 48 4.35 5.70 5.04
CA VAL A 48 4.95 5.12 3.83
C VAL A 48 4.85 6.06 2.63
N ILE A 49 3.70 6.72 2.45
CA ILE A 49 3.48 7.73 1.40
C ILE A 49 4.46 8.89 1.59
N GLN A 50 4.58 9.41 2.81
CA GLN A 50 5.49 10.50 3.13
C GLN A 50 6.95 10.12 2.83
N PHE A 51 7.36 8.91 3.19
CA PHE A 51 8.69 8.40 2.85
C PHE A 51 8.94 8.32 1.33
N VAL A 52 7.95 7.88 0.55
CA VAL A 52 8.06 7.85 -0.92
C VAL A 52 8.21 9.26 -1.49
N ILE A 53 7.43 10.22 -0.98
CA ILE A 53 7.50 11.64 -1.39
C ILE A 53 8.88 12.22 -1.08
N GLU A 54 9.39 12.02 0.13
CA GLU A 54 10.72 12.48 0.54
C GLU A 54 11.83 11.85 -0.32
N ALA A 55 11.72 10.56 -0.63
CA ALA A 55 12.66 9.88 -1.51
C ALA A 55 12.60 10.40 -2.96
N ILE A 56 11.42 10.76 -3.47
CA ILE A 56 11.28 11.40 -4.78
C ILE A 56 11.96 12.78 -4.75
N GLN A 57 11.66 13.61 -3.75
CA GLN A 57 12.24 14.95 -3.62
C GLN A 57 13.76 14.91 -3.48
N ALA A 58 14.30 13.94 -2.74
CA ALA A 58 15.73 13.77 -2.53
C ALA A 58 16.51 13.48 -3.82
N GLU A 59 15.89 12.84 -4.82
CA GLU A 59 16.52 12.52 -6.11
C GLU A 59 16.06 13.47 -7.25
N ALA A 60 15.10 14.37 -6.97
CA ALA A 60 14.52 15.30 -7.95
C ALA A 60 15.48 16.41 -8.41
N PHE A 61 16.64 16.58 -7.75
CA PHE A 61 17.68 17.50 -8.20
C PHE A 61 18.27 17.09 -9.56
N ASN A 62 18.20 15.80 -9.90
CA ASN A 62 18.55 15.31 -11.23
C ASN A 62 17.28 15.31 -12.12
N PRO A 63 17.18 16.22 -13.12
CA PRO A 63 16.01 16.30 -14.00
C PRO A 63 15.87 15.08 -14.92
N LYS A 64 16.92 14.27 -15.07
CA LYS A 64 16.94 13.02 -15.84
C LYS A 64 16.66 11.78 -14.98
N THR A 65 16.01 11.95 -13.84
CA THR A 65 15.52 10.85 -13.02
C THR A 65 14.11 10.43 -13.45
N LEU A 66 13.92 9.13 -13.68
CA LEU A 66 12.60 8.52 -13.83
C LEU A 66 12.22 7.76 -12.55
N PHE A 67 11.08 8.14 -11.99
CA PHE A 67 10.49 7.51 -10.81
C PHE A 67 9.44 6.48 -11.24
N LEU A 68 9.49 5.27 -10.68
CA LEU A 68 8.56 4.19 -10.97
C LEU A 68 7.83 3.79 -9.70
N ILE A 69 6.50 3.76 -9.71
CA ILE A 69 5.67 3.31 -8.60
C ILE A 69 4.94 2.03 -9.01
N GLY A 70 5.17 0.94 -8.28
CA GLY A 70 4.51 -0.34 -8.55
C GLY A 70 3.05 -0.36 -8.11
N SER A 71 2.16 -0.81 -8.97
CA SER A 71 0.74 -1.04 -8.64
C SER A 71 0.23 -2.33 -9.29
N TYR A 72 -0.90 -2.84 -8.76
CA TYR A 72 -1.68 -3.91 -9.38
C TYR A 72 -2.62 -3.33 -10.44
N THR A 73 -3.54 -4.16 -10.96
CA THR A 73 -4.61 -3.69 -11.84
C THR A 73 -5.50 -2.67 -11.13
N ILE A 74 -6.04 -3.06 -9.96
CA ILE A 74 -6.69 -2.21 -8.95
C ILE A 74 -5.93 -2.43 -7.65
N GLY A 75 -5.74 -1.37 -6.88
CA GLY A 75 -5.01 -1.36 -5.62
C GLY A 75 -3.80 -0.45 -5.67
N LYS A 76 -3.53 0.18 -4.53
CA LYS A 76 -2.44 1.12 -4.26
C LYS A 76 -2.60 2.48 -4.95
N GLU A 77 -3.81 2.80 -5.42
CA GLU A 77 -4.15 4.11 -6.00
C GLU A 77 -3.73 5.22 -5.06
N ARG A 78 -4.14 5.11 -3.79
CA ARG A 78 -3.85 6.09 -2.75
C ARG A 78 -2.36 6.46 -2.66
N LEU A 79 -1.44 5.53 -2.92
CA LEU A 79 0.00 5.85 -2.92
C LEU A 79 0.36 6.87 -4.02
N PHE A 80 0.05 6.58 -5.27
CA PHE A 80 0.46 7.45 -6.38
C PHE A 80 -0.43 8.69 -6.52
N THR A 81 -1.69 8.64 -6.07
CA THR A 81 -2.56 9.81 -6.06
C THR A 81 -2.12 10.83 -5.02
N GLU A 82 -1.70 10.39 -3.83
CA GLU A 82 -1.14 11.29 -2.81
C GLU A 82 0.21 11.88 -3.23
N VAL A 83 1.06 11.09 -3.90
CA VAL A 83 2.28 11.61 -4.54
C VAL A 83 1.95 12.71 -5.55
N ALA A 84 0.95 12.50 -6.41
CA ALA A 84 0.52 13.49 -7.39
C ALA A 84 0.03 14.79 -6.71
N ARG A 85 -0.84 14.64 -5.70
CA ARG A 85 -1.46 15.73 -4.95
C ARG A 85 -0.44 16.58 -4.20
N LEU A 86 0.47 15.94 -3.47
CA LEU A 86 1.43 16.62 -2.60
C LEU A 86 2.62 17.21 -3.37
N LEU A 87 3.06 16.56 -4.44
CA LEU A 87 4.12 17.11 -5.30
C LEU A 87 3.60 18.06 -6.37
N GLN A 88 2.28 18.09 -6.60
CA GLN A 88 1.64 18.81 -7.72
C GLN A 88 2.32 18.45 -9.06
N LYS A 89 2.49 17.15 -9.30
CA LYS A 89 3.09 16.60 -10.52
C LYS A 89 2.13 15.65 -11.19
N LYS A 90 2.11 15.69 -12.53
CA LYS A 90 1.42 14.66 -13.31
C LYS A 90 2.08 13.29 -13.09
N ILE A 91 1.28 12.25 -13.05
CA ILE A 91 1.68 10.85 -12.96
C ILE A 91 1.26 10.15 -14.24
N TYR A 92 2.23 9.55 -14.93
CA TYR A 92 1.93 8.70 -16.06
C TYR A 92 1.34 7.37 -15.59
N VAL A 93 0.21 7.00 -16.17
CA VAL A 93 -0.45 5.71 -16.01
C VAL A 93 -0.76 5.16 -17.40
N GLY A 94 -0.48 3.88 -17.65
CA GLY A 94 -0.79 3.28 -18.95
C GLY A 94 -2.28 3.39 -19.29
N ALA A 95 -2.61 3.57 -20.58
CA ALA A 95 -3.97 3.87 -21.04
C ALA A 95 -5.04 2.89 -20.49
N ALA A 96 -4.73 1.60 -20.45
CA ALA A 96 -5.63 0.59 -19.87
C ALA A 96 -5.90 0.84 -18.37
N LYS A 97 -4.86 1.12 -17.57
CA LYS A 97 -5.03 1.45 -16.14
C LYS A 97 -5.79 2.76 -15.99
N LEU A 98 -5.52 3.79 -16.81
CA LEU A 98 -6.26 5.05 -16.76
C LEU A 98 -7.77 4.85 -17.00
N GLN A 99 -8.16 3.95 -17.91
CA GLN A 99 -9.58 3.61 -18.09
C GLN A 99 -10.17 2.96 -16.84
N ILE A 100 -9.44 2.05 -16.19
CA ILE A 100 -9.89 1.44 -14.93
C ILE A 100 -10.09 2.52 -13.87
N LEU A 101 -9.10 3.40 -13.66
CA LEU A 101 -9.16 4.46 -12.65
C LEU A 101 -10.36 5.41 -12.82
N LYS A 102 -10.81 5.65 -14.06
CA LYS A 102 -12.03 6.43 -14.37
C LYS A 102 -13.32 5.82 -13.84
N HIS A 103 -13.33 4.52 -13.56
CA HIS A 103 -14.50 3.79 -13.07
C HIS A 103 -14.42 3.51 -11.55
N LEU A 104 -13.36 3.93 -10.86
CA LEU A 104 -13.17 3.65 -9.42
C LEU A 104 -13.71 4.77 -8.49
N GLU A 105 -14.51 5.71 -9.02
CA GLU A 105 -15.09 6.81 -8.24
C GLU A 105 -14.06 7.61 -7.41
N LEU A 106 -12.83 7.73 -7.91
CA LEU A 106 -11.79 8.51 -7.26
C LEU A 106 -12.17 10.00 -7.18
N PRO A 107 -11.66 10.75 -6.18
CA PRO A 107 -11.89 12.19 -6.08
C PRO A 107 -11.58 12.89 -7.39
N GLN A 108 -12.53 13.67 -7.94
CA GLN A 108 -12.40 14.21 -9.30
C GLN A 108 -11.19 15.15 -9.45
N GLU A 109 -10.74 15.78 -8.35
CA GLU A 109 -9.53 16.61 -8.34
C GLU A 109 -8.25 15.84 -8.70
N ILE A 110 -8.24 14.50 -8.64
CA ILE A 110 -7.05 13.71 -8.98
C ILE A 110 -6.86 13.52 -10.48
N MET A 111 -7.96 13.50 -11.24
CA MET A 111 -7.97 13.12 -12.65
C MET A 111 -7.08 14.01 -13.53
N PRO A 112 -7.01 15.34 -13.33
CA PRO A 112 -6.09 16.21 -14.06
C PRO A 112 -4.60 15.90 -13.83
N TRP A 113 -4.26 15.24 -12.72
CA TRP A 113 -2.90 14.82 -12.40
C TRP A 113 -2.53 13.48 -13.00
N LEU A 114 -3.46 12.74 -13.60
CA LEU A 114 -3.18 11.47 -14.27
C LEU A 114 -3.10 11.69 -15.78
N THR A 115 -2.10 11.10 -16.42
CA THR A 115 -1.91 11.22 -17.88
C THR A 115 -1.55 9.87 -18.50
N ALA A 116 -2.07 9.62 -19.70
CA ALA A 116 -1.62 8.51 -20.55
C ALA A 116 -0.52 8.94 -21.54
N ASN A 117 -0.11 10.21 -21.50
CA ASN A 117 1.03 10.70 -22.27
C ASN A 117 2.29 10.60 -21.41
N GLU A 118 3.14 9.65 -21.78
CA GLU A 118 4.38 9.35 -21.06
C GLU A 118 5.35 10.53 -21.01
N ALA A 119 5.34 11.41 -22.02
CA ALA A 119 6.23 12.57 -22.10
C ALA A 119 5.86 13.68 -21.09
N GLU A 120 4.66 13.65 -20.51
CA GLU A 120 4.19 14.69 -19.58
C GLU A 120 4.60 14.43 -18.12
N SER A 121 5.24 13.30 -17.82
CA SER A 121 5.57 12.93 -16.44
C SER A 121 6.87 12.14 -16.35
N HIS A 122 7.63 12.41 -15.28
CA HIS A 122 8.80 11.62 -14.88
C HIS A 122 8.45 10.65 -13.74
N ILE A 123 7.17 10.50 -13.39
CA ILE A 123 6.70 9.59 -12.35
C ILE A 123 5.67 8.65 -12.98
N HIS A 124 6.05 7.39 -13.15
CA HIS A 124 5.29 6.40 -13.90
C HIS A 124 4.77 5.31 -12.97
N VAL A 125 3.48 5.01 -13.08
CA VAL A 125 2.89 3.84 -12.44
C VAL A 125 3.05 2.64 -13.37
N VAL A 126 3.70 1.60 -12.88
CA VAL A 126 3.99 0.40 -13.66
C VAL A 126 3.50 -0.86 -12.95
N PRO A 127 3.26 -1.96 -13.68
CA PRO A 127 2.94 -3.24 -13.06
C PRO A 127 4.00 -3.67 -12.05
N MET A 128 3.58 -4.24 -10.91
CA MET A 128 4.49 -4.74 -9.86
C MET A 128 5.60 -5.65 -10.40
N TRP A 129 5.29 -6.50 -11.39
CA TRP A 129 6.27 -7.42 -11.96
C TRP A 129 7.44 -6.72 -12.65
N THR A 130 7.24 -5.50 -13.16
CA THR A 130 8.29 -4.68 -13.78
C THR A 130 9.40 -4.36 -12.78
N LEU A 131 9.03 -4.21 -11.51
CA LEU A 131 9.92 -3.81 -10.41
C LEU A 131 10.46 -5.01 -9.62
N ALA A 132 10.14 -6.24 -10.03
CA ALA A 132 10.45 -7.45 -9.27
C ALA A 132 11.95 -7.75 -9.13
N SER A 133 12.81 -7.23 -10.03
CA SER A 133 14.26 -7.42 -9.94
C SER A 133 15.06 -6.35 -10.66
N PHE A 134 16.32 -6.19 -10.27
CA PHE A 134 17.27 -5.31 -10.96
C PHE A 134 17.46 -5.67 -12.43
N LYS A 135 17.37 -6.96 -12.81
CA LYS A 135 17.44 -7.38 -14.22
C LYS A 135 16.33 -6.76 -15.06
N ARG A 136 15.09 -6.75 -14.54
CA ARG A 136 13.94 -6.15 -15.23
C ARG A 136 14.03 -4.63 -15.27
N LEU A 137 14.43 -4.02 -14.17
CA LEU A 137 14.68 -2.58 -14.12
C LEU A 137 15.78 -2.14 -15.10
N LYS A 138 16.84 -2.94 -15.25
CA LYS A 138 17.90 -2.68 -16.23
C LYS A 138 17.40 -2.77 -17.67
N HIS A 139 16.57 -3.77 -17.97
CA HIS A 139 15.92 -3.87 -19.27
C HIS A 139 15.02 -2.66 -19.54
N LEU A 140 14.18 -2.26 -18.58
CA LEU A 140 13.36 -1.06 -18.71
C LEU A 140 14.23 0.18 -18.92
N SER A 141 15.25 0.39 -18.08
CA SER A 141 16.17 1.53 -18.17
C SER A 141 16.76 1.70 -19.57
N SER A 142 17.11 0.61 -20.26
CA SER A 142 17.64 0.69 -21.64
C SER A 142 16.64 1.23 -22.66
N GLN A 143 15.33 1.09 -22.42
CA GLN A 143 14.27 1.65 -23.28
C GLN A 143 14.10 3.17 -23.08
N TYR A 144 14.71 3.70 -22.03
CA TYR A 144 14.56 5.08 -21.56
C TYR A 144 15.89 5.86 -21.58
N ALA A 145 16.96 5.25 -22.09
CA ALA A 145 18.33 5.74 -21.96
C ALA A 145 18.60 7.06 -22.67
N ASP A 146 17.73 7.46 -23.61
CA ASP A 146 17.77 8.75 -24.30
C ASP A 146 17.23 9.90 -23.44
N ARG A 147 16.33 9.60 -22.51
CA ARG A 147 15.64 10.59 -21.67
C ARG A 147 16.12 10.62 -20.22
N TYR A 148 16.47 9.46 -19.66
CA TYR A 148 16.76 9.31 -18.24
C TYR A 148 18.10 8.59 -18.00
N ASP A 149 18.88 9.10 -17.05
CA ASP A 149 20.15 8.53 -16.63
C ASP A 149 20.10 7.89 -15.23
N LEU A 150 19.02 8.11 -14.48
CA LEU A 150 18.75 7.51 -13.17
C LEU A 150 17.33 6.94 -13.11
N ILE A 151 17.20 5.73 -12.58
CA ILE A 151 15.91 5.08 -12.32
C ILE A 151 15.73 4.90 -10.82
N VAL A 152 14.61 5.39 -10.28
CA VAL A 152 14.22 5.21 -8.88
C VAL A 152 12.90 4.45 -8.84
N ALA A 153 12.92 3.22 -8.35
CA ALA A 153 11.76 2.33 -8.34
C ALA A 153 11.25 2.08 -6.92
N PHE A 154 9.97 2.36 -6.65
CA PHE A 154 9.27 2.04 -5.42
C PHE A 154 8.44 0.78 -5.61
N CYS A 155 8.75 -0.28 -4.85
CA CYS A 155 8.04 -1.55 -4.83
C CYS A 155 7.17 -1.60 -3.58
N PRO A 156 5.87 -1.27 -3.67
CA PRO A 156 5.00 -1.26 -2.51
C PRO A 156 4.53 -2.69 -2.26
N THR A 157 4.91 -3.27 -1.13
CA THR A 157 4.59 -4.66 -0.76
C THR A 157 4.12 -4.69 0.69
N GLY A 158 3.11 -5.51 1.02
CA GLY A 158 2.56 -5.55 2.39
C GLY A 158 3.58 -5.94 3.46
N TRP A 159 4.51 -6.87 3.18
CA TRP A 159 5.54 -7.27 4.13
C TRP A 159 6.88 -7.57 3.47
N SER A 160 7.93 -6.90 3.94
CA SER A 160 9.34 -7.15 3.55
C SER A 160 10.31 -7.12 4.76
N PHE A 161 9.78 -7.11 5.99
CA PHE A 161 10.59 -7.01 7.20
C PHE A 161 10.86 -8.35 7.89
N GLY A 162 12.03 -8.92 7.64
CA GLY A 162 12.57 -10.01 8.48
C GLY A 162 12.58 -9.65 9.98
N LYS A 163 12.41 -10.69 10.82
CA LYS A 163 12.26 -10.63 12.29
C LYS A 163 13.19 -9.60 12.97
N GLY A 164 12.63 -8.81 13.90
CA GLY A 164 13.38 -8.07 14.91
C GLY A 164 14.07 -6.77 14.44
N ARG A 165 13.74 -6.24 13.27
CA ARG A 165 14.28 -4.96 12.79
C ARG A 165 13.29 -3.82 13.01
N LYS A 166 13.82 -2.64 13.36
CA LYS A 166 13.06 -1.38 13.53
C LYS A 166 12.04 -1.20 12.39
N LYS A 167 10.85 -0.66 12.70
CA LYS A 167 9.84 -0.22 11.73
C LYS A 167 10.46 0.84 10.79
N THR A 168 11.17 0.41 9.75
CA THR A 168 11.69 1.36 8.75
C THR A 168 10.60 1.61 7.72
N PRO A 169 10.45 2.85 7.23
CA PRO A 169 9.44 3.16 6.22
C PRO A 169 9.79 2.63 4.82
N GLY A 170 10.97 2.03 4.66
CA GLY A 170 11.37 1.30 3.47
C GLY A 170 12.77 0.71 3.57
N ARG A 171 13.22 0.01 2.52
CA ARG A 171 14.59 -0.46 2.32
C ARG A 171 15.10 -0.03 0.96
N ARG A 172 16.26 0.62 0.93
CA ARG A 172 16.90 1.11 -0.30
C ARG A 172 17.98 0.12 -0.75
N TRP A 173 17.93 -0.25 -2.02
CA TRP A 173 18.95 -1.03 -2.71
C TRP A 173 19.41 -0.25 -3.94
N GLN A 174 20.69 -0.34 -4.29
CA GLN A 174 21.22 0.37 -5.46
C GLN A 174 22.18 -0.52 -6.25
N GLN A 175 22.06 -0.48 -7.58
CA GLN A 175 23.01 -1.07 -8.52
C GLN A 175 23.26 -0.08 -9.66
N GLY A 176 24.43 0.55 -9.64
CA GLY A 176 24.76 1.61 -10.61
C GLY A 176 23.76 2.76 -10.54
N THR A 177 23.13 3.06 -11.68
CA THR A 177 22.13 4.12 -11.86
C THR A 177 20.68 3.66 -11.64
N ILE A 178 20.50 2.52 -10.94
CA ILE A 178 19.18 2.02 -10.57
C ILE A 178 19.09 1.95 -9.06
N ILE A 179 18.14 2.67 -8.49
CA ILE A 179 17.77 2.65 -7.09
C ILE A 179 16.42 1.95 -6.96
N ARG A 180 16.31 1.00 -6.05
CA ARG A 180 15.08 0.26 -5.77
C ARG A 180 14.75 0.33 -4.29
N TYR A 181 13.60 0.92 -3.99
CA TYR A 181 13.00 0.95 -2.67
C TYR A 181 11.97 -0.17 -2.53
N GLU A 182 12.08 -0.96 -1.46
CA GLU A 182 10.98 -1.79 -0.97
C GLU A 182 10.25 -0.98 0.09
N VAL A 183 8.97 -0.71 -0.12
CA VAL A 183 8.16 0.11 0.79
C VAL A 183 6.99 -0.71 1.33
N PRO A 184 6.75 -0.71 2.66
CA PRO A 184 5.77 -1.59 3.31
C PRO A 184 4.34 -1.04 3.18
N TYR A 185 3.89 -0.81 1.95
CA TYR A 185 2.54 -0.32 1.68
C TYR A 185 1.57 -1.50 1.61
N SER A 186 0.89 -1.76 2.73
CA SER A 186 -0.17 -2.76 2.85
C SER A 186 -1.56 -2.15 2.60
N GLU A 187 -2.46 -2.96 2.05
CA GLU A 187 -3.91 -2.70 1.95
C GLU A 187 -4.71 -3.58 2.93
N HIS A 188 -4.02 -4.37 3.76
CA HIS A 188 -4.57 -5.08 4.91
C HIS A 188 -4.07 -4.47 6.21
N SER A 189 -4.87 -4.61 7.27
CA SER A 189 -4.56 -4.15 8.62
C SER A 189 -3.27 -4.76 9.17
N SER A 190 -2.43 -3.95 9.80
CA SER A 190 -1.35 -4.43 10.65
C SER A 190 -1.89 -5.11 11.90
N PHE A 191 -1.06 -5.85 12.64
CA PHE A 191 -1.50 -6.46 13.89
C PHE A 191 -2.01 -5.42 14.91
N THR A 192 -1.34 -4.27 15.01
CA THR A 192 -1.78 -3.18 15.90
C THR A 192 -3.12 -2.60 15.44
N GLU A 193 -3.27 -2.34 14.13
CA GLU A 193 -4.51 -1.84 13.53
C GLU A 193 -5.69 -2.82 13.75
N LEU A 194 -5.45 -4.14 13.65
CA LEU A 194 -6.46 -5.16 13.95
C LEU A 194 -6.90 -5.13 15.42
N ARG A 195 -5.95 -4.98 16.37
CA ARG A 195 -6.29 -4.89 17.81
C ARG A 195 -7.11 -3.65 18.11
N GLU A 196 -6.75 -2.51 17.53
CA GLU A 196 -7.50 -1.26 17.67
C GLU A 196 -8.92 -1.40 17.11
N PHE A 197 -9.06 -2.00 15.93
CA PHE A 197 -10.37 -2.24 15.33
C PHE A 197 -11.25 -3.17 16.16
N VAL A 198 -10.71 -4.30 16.63
CA VAL A 198 -11.48 -5.25 17.46
C VAL A 198 -11.88 -4.63 18.79
N ARG A 199 -11.01 -3.82 19.42
CA ARG A 199 -11.37 -3.07 20.63
C ARG A 199 -12.45 -2.04 20.38
N PHE A 200 -12.43 -1.38 19.22
CA PHE A 200 -13.45 -0.41 18.83
C PHE A 200 -14.81 -1.08 18.58
N ILE A 201 -14.85 -2.17 17.81
CA ILE A 201 -16.09 -2.89 17.49
C ILE A 201 -16.63 -3.65 18.71
N SER A 202 -15.74 -4.12 19.59
CA SER A 202 -16.06 -4.91 20.79
C SER A 202 -17.08 -6.04 20.55
N PRO A 203 -16.87 -6.94 19.58
CA PRO A 203 -17.85 -7.97 19.23
C PRO A 203 -17.92 -9.09 20.28
N GLU A 204 -19.07 -9.76 20.39
CA GLU A 204 -19.22 -10.95 21.24
C GLU A 204 -18.46 -12.17 20.67
N HIS A 205 -18.44 -12.30 19.34
CA HIS A 205 -17.81 -13.40 18.63
C HIS A 205 -16.97 -12.91 17.45
N ILE A 206 -15.79 -13.51 17.26
CA ILE A 206 -14.91 -13.26 16.12
C ILE A 206 -14.76 -14.54 15.31
N VAL A 207 -14.95 -14.44 14.00
CA VAL A 207 -14.74 -15.52 13.02
C VAL A 207 -13.59 -15.09 12.08
N PRO A 208 -12.43 -15.76 12.10
CA PRO A 208 -11.34 -15.44 11.20
C PRO A 208 -11.66 -15.89 9.77
N SER A 209 -11.42 -15.03 8.80
CA SER A 209 -11.68 -15.31 7.38
C SER A 209 -10.45 -15.82 6.60
N VAL A 210 -9.24 -15.61 7.13
CA VAL A 210 -7.97 -15.96 6.47
C VAL A 210 -7.04 -16.70 7.45
N ASN A 211 -6.22 -17.64 6.95
CA ASN A 211 -5.27 -18.42 7.75
C ASN A 211 -5.92 -19.21 8.91
N ASN A 212 -7.14 -19.69 8.71
CA ASN A 212 -7.94 -20.41 9.71
C ASN A 212 -7.89 -21.94 9.50
N ASP A 213 -6.70 -22.50 9.29
CA ASP A 213 -6.45 -23.92 8.96
C ASP A 213 -6.76 -24.89 10.13
N GLY A 214 -7.99 -24.85 10.64
CA GLY A 214 -8.49 -25.64 11.75
C GLY A 214 -8.86 -24.82 13.00
N PRO A 215 -9.71 -25.37 13.89
CA PRO A 215 -10.17 -24.67 15.09
C PRO A 215 -9.02 -24.22 16.02
N GLU A 216 -8.04 -25.08 16.25
CA GLU A 216 -6.90 -24.77 17.14
C GLU A 216 -6.05 -23.60 16.62
N GLY A 217 -5.86 -23.50 15.30
CA GLY A 217 -5.11 -22.41 14.68
C GLY A 217 -5.86 -21.08 14.76
N ALA A 218 -7.18 -21.12 14.54
CA ALA A 218 -8.06 -19.97 14.69
C ALA A 218 -8.06 -19.46 16.14
N ASP A 219 -8.22 -20.34 17.13
CA ASP A 219 -8.25 -19.99 18.54
C ASP A 219 -6.91 -19.41 19.00
N ALA A 220 -5.78 -20.00 18.61
CA ALA A 220 -4.46 -19.50 18.95
C ALA A 220 -4.18 -18.11 18.35
N MET A 221 -4.66 -17.86 17.13
CA MET A 221 -4.55 -16.57 16.45
C MET A 221 -5.39 -15.50 17.14
N LEU A 222 -6.65 -15.81 17.47
CA LEU A 222 -7.53 -14.90 18.19
C LEU A 222 -7.04 -14.64 19.62
N ALA A 223 -6.48 -15.63 20.30
CA ALA A 223 -5.88 -15.46 21.61
C ALA A 223 -4.74 -14.42 21.57
N GLN A 224 -3.90 -14.41 20.53
CA GLN A 224 -2.87 -13.37 20.39
C GLN A 224 -3.47 -11.98 20.18
N LEU A 225 -4.58 -11.88 19.44
CA LEU A 225 -5.23 -10.61 19.14
C LEU A 225 -5.91 -10.00 20.38
N LEU A 226 -6.51 -10.85 21.21
CA LEU A 226 -7.32 -10.45 22.36
C LEU A 226 -6.52 -10.30 23.66
N ASN A 227 -5.39 -10.99 23.81
CA ASN A 227 -4.54 -10.87 25.00
C ASN A 227 -3.70 -9.59 24.97
N ASP A 228 -3.51 -8.96 26.13
CA ASP A 228 -2.75 -7.72 26.29
C ASP A 228 -1.23 -7.91 26.28
#